data_AF-A0A7S1W670-F1
#
_entry.id   AF-A0A7S1W670-F1
#
_cell.length_a   1.000
_cell.length_b   1.000
_cell.length_c   1.000
_cell.angle_alpha   90.00
_cell.angle_beta   90.00
_cell.angle_gamma   90.00
#
_symmetry.space_group_name_H-M   'P 1'
#
loop_
_entity.id
_entity.type
_entity.pdbx_description
1 polymer ?
#
loop_
_entity_poly.entity_id
_entity_poly.type
_entity_poly.pdbx_seq_one_letter_code
_entity_poly.pdbx_strand_id
1 'polypeptide(L)'
;FGMGRPFVGPSIEPCERDCGYFKLFRALRAFGEKFGFEDREKFGNAPARCDGLERMSSEGAMSKLDLIKMWYKTSFQPMRPLFSWAVPSVEALDVIANAVSTHGQAGLVEIGSGPGYWAYVLKHRYGIDTVCFDTDAASFLLSYGQDMKYQMHPFVDVFRGGPEVLRGGSYADHVLFLC
;
A
#
# COMPACT_ATOMS: atom_id res chain seq x y z
N PHE A 1 -11.76 27.94 12.80
CA PHE A 1 -10.72 27.84 11.76
C PHE A 1 -9.40 27.44 12.41
N GLY A 2 -9.21 26.15 12.67
CA GLY A 2 -7.98 25.60 13.23
C GLY A 2 -7.06 25.13 12.11
N MET A 3 -5.82 25.59 12.13
CA MET A 3 -4.78 25.24 11.15
C MET A 3 -4.57 23.71 11.12
N GLY A 4 -4.81 23.10 9.97
CA GLY A 4 -4.50 21.70 9.73
C GLY A 4 -2.98 21.48 9.85
N ARG A 5 -2.58 20.56 10.73
CA ARG A 5 -1.18 20.11 10.78
C ARG A 5 -0.85 19.44 9.44
N PRO A 6 0.34 19.65 8.87
CA PRO A 6 0.78 18.87 7.71
C PRO A 6 0.72 17.38 8.07
N PHE A 7 0.16 16.60 7.15
CA PHE A 7 0.15 15.15 7.23
C PHE A 7 1.59 14.65 7.23
N VAL A 8 2.10 14.27 8.40
CA VAL A 8 3.28 13.42 8.51
C VAL A 8 2.71 12.00 8.41
N GLY A 9 2.97 11.33 7.29
CA GLY A 9 2.62 9.92 7.14
C GLY A 9 3.13 9.12 8.34
N PRO A 10 2.51 7.97 8.69
CA PRO A 10 2.99 7.17 9.81
C PRO A 10 4.50 6.93 9.63
N SER A 11 5.30 7.29 10.64
CA SER A 11 6.70 6.89 10.65
C SER A 11 6.71 5.38 10.75
N ILE A 12 6.85 4.73 9.59
CA ILE A 12 7.13 3.30 9.53
C ILE A 12 8.51 3.18 10.17
N GLU A 13 8.56 2.79 11.45
CA GLU A 13 9.83 2.40 12.04
C GLU A 13 10.41 1.30 11.13
N PRO A 14 11.62 1.49 10.60
CA PRO A 14 12.16 0.56 9.62
C PRO A 14 12.35 -0.79 10.30
N CYS A 15 11.46 -1.73 9.96
CA CYS A 15 11.68 -3.16 10.14
C CYS A 15 13.13 -3.48 9.72
N GLU A 16 13.83 -4.19 10.61
CA GLU A 16 15.28 -4.41 10.53
C GLU A 16 15.75 -4.91 9.15
N ARG A 17 17.03 -4.59 8.87
CA ARG A 17 17.74 -4.42 7.57
C ARG A 17 17.61 -5.50 6.49
N ASP A 18 16.78 -6.53 6.63
CA ASP A 18 16.68 -7.65 5.68
C ASP A 18 15.27 -7.98 5.16
N CYS A 19 14.24 -7.21 5.53
CA CYS A 19 12.89 -7.48 5.03
C CYS A 19 12.73 -7.14 3.53
N GLY A 20 11.89 -7.92 2.84
CA GLY A 20 11.62 -7.75 1.41
C GLY A 20 11.12 -6.34 1.05
N TYR A 21 10.40 -5.67 1.96
CA TYR A 21 9.95 -4.30 1.78
C TYR A 21 11.14 -3.34 1.60
N PHE A 22 12.16 -3.44 2.47
CA PHE A 22 13.30 -2.53 2.43
C PHE A 22 14.14 -2.71 1.16
N LYS A 23 14.29 -3.97 0.69
CA LYS A 23 14.97 -4.28 -0.59
C LYS A 23 14.22 -3.69 -1.78
N LEU A 24 12.90 -3.79 -1.79
CA LEU A 24 12.06 -3.19 -2.83
C LEU A 24 12.11 -1.65 -2.79
N PHE A 25 11.95 -1.03 -1.62
CA PHE A 25 12.05 0.43 -1.48
C PHE A 25 13.41 0.97 -1.94
N ARG A 26 14.52 0.28 -1.63
CA ARG A 26 15.85 0.64 -2.16
C ARG A 26 15.92 0.52 -3.68
N ALA A 27 15.39 -0.56 -4.25
CA ALA A 27 15.37 -0.74 -5.71
C ALA A 27 14.55 0.35 -6.42
N LEU A 28 13.40 0.72 -5.84
CA LEU A 28 12.55 1.80 -6.34
C LEU A 28 13.20 3.17 -6.21
N ARG A 29 13.86 3.44 -5.10
CA ARG A 29 14.62 4.67 -4.89
C ARG A 29 15.78 4.80 -5.87
N ALA A 30 16.58 3.74 -6.03
CA ALA A 30 17.67 3.71 -6.99
C ALA A 30 17.18 3.91 -8.44
N PHE A 31 15.99 3.38 -8.76
CA PHE A 31 15.31 3.66 -10.04
C PHE A 31 14.93 5.15 -10.14
N GLY A 32 14.29 5.71 -9.11
CA GLY A 32 13.93 7.12 -9.07
C GLY A 32 15.14 8.05 -9.28
N GLU A 33 16.23 7.82 -8.55
CA GLU A 33 17.50 8.55 -8.66
C GLU A 33 18.10 8.43 -10.07
N LYS A 34 18.11 7.22 -10.65
CA LYS A 34 18.64 6.98 -12.01
C LYS A 34 17.87 7.73 -13.09
N PHE A 35 16.57 7.97 -12.89
CA PHE A 35 15.68 8.58 -13.89
C PHE A 35 15.24 10.00 -13.52
N GLY A 36 15.85 10.62 -12.51
CA GLY A 36 15.61 12.02 -12.13
C GLY A 36 14.24 12.27 -11.49
N PHE A 37 13.63 11.26 -10.88
CA PHE A 37 12.43 11.40 -10.05
C PHE A 37 12.84 11.65 -8.59
N GLU A 38 13.41 12.81 -8.28
CA GLU A 38 13.78 13.17 -6.90
C GLU A 38 12.65 13.89 -6.13
N ASP A 39 12.73 13.75 -4.80
CA ASP A 39 11.79 14.20 -3.77
C ASP A 39 11.38 15.69 -3.88
N ARG A 40 10.07 15.94 -3.88
CA ARG A 40 9.44 17.27 -3.88
C ARG A 40 9.32 17.91 -2.49
N GLU A 41 9.92 17.34 -1.44
CA GLU A 41 9.80 17.87 -0.07
C GLU A 41 10.41 19.27 0.16
N LYS A 42 10.88 19.95 -0.89
CA LYS A 42 10.97 21.42 -0.90
C LYS A 42 9.90 22.00 -1.82
N PHE A 43 8.64 22.00 -1.39
CA PHE A 43 7.60 22.83 -2.00
C PHE A 43 7.91 24.31 -1.73
N GLY A 44 8.70 24.91 -2.63
CA GLY A 44 8.86 26.34 -2.81
C GLY A 44 8.93 26.61 -4.31
N ASN A 45 7.93 27.32 -4.82
CA ASN A 45 7.73 27.74 -6.22
C ASN A 45 8.98 27.69 -7.12
N ALA A 46 9.11 26.64 -7.93
CA ALA A 46 9.96 26.64 -9.12
C ALA A 46 9.24 25.91 -10.27
N PRO A 47 9.26 26.47 -11.49
CA PRO A 47 8.54 25.89 -12.63
C PRO A 47 9.12 24.52 -12.97
N ALA A 48 8.23 23.55 -13.19
CA ALA A 48 8.58 22.20 -13.61
C ALA A 48 9.41 22.23 -14.89
N ARG A 49 10.73 22.04 -14.78
CA ARG A 49 11.58 21.74 -15.93
C ARG A 49 11.80 20.23 -15.99
N CYS A 50 11.07 19.60 -16.89
CA CYS A 50 11.15 18.19 -17.24
C CYS A 50 12.41 17.89 -18.09
N ASP A 51 13.56 18.47 -17.75
CA ASP A 51 14.76 18.44 -18.61
C ASP A 51 15.36 17.02 -18.74
N GLY A 52 15.09 16.14 -17.76
CA GLY A 52 15.53 14.73 -17.78
C GLY A 52 14.79 13.86 -18.79
N LEU A 53 13.50 14.14 -19.04
CA LEU A 53 12.70 13.40 -20.05
C LEU A 53 13.12 13.76 -21.48
N GLU A 54 13.54 15.01 -21.69
CA GLU A 54 13.91 15.53 -23.01
C GLU A 54 15.27 14.99 -23.48
N ARG A 55 16.25 14.88 -22.57
CA ARG A 55 17.57 14.29 -22.88
C ARG A 55 17.52 12.81 -23.24
N MET A 56 16.56 12.06 -22.69
CA MET A 56 16.39 10.65 -23.03
C MET A 56 15.72 10.44 -24.38
N SER A 57 15.06 11.46 -24.95
CA SER A 57 14.32 11.40 -26.22
C SER A 57 15.20 11.51 -27.48
N SER A 58 16.48 11.87 -27.36
CA SER A 58 17.29 12.30 -28.51
C SER A 58 18.26 11.25 -29.09
N GLU A 59 18.44 10.08 -28.47
CA GLU A 59 19.36 9.03 -28.95
C GLU A 59 18.69 7.65 -28.91
N GLY A 60 18.10 7.17 -30.01
CA GLY A 60 17.48 5.82 -30.05
C GLY A 60 16.39 5.59 -28.99
N ALA A 61 15.74 6.68 -28.61
CA ALA A 61 15.07 6.89 -27.34
C ALA A 61 13.74 6.14 -27.16
N MET A 62 13.53 5.60 -25.96
CA MET A 62 12.19 5.22 -25.52
C MET A 62 11.26 6.42 -25.64
N SER A 63 10.07 6.21 -26.21
CA SER A 63 9.07 7.27 -26.27
C SER A 63 8.68 7.70 -24.86
N LYS A 64 8.14 8.91 -24.71
CA LYS A 64 7.55 9.36 -23.44
C LYS A 64 6.53 8.37 -22.88
N LEU A 65 5.78 7.70 -23.76
CA LEU A 65 4.85 6.63 -23.38
C LEU A 65 5.59 5.40 -22.85
N ASP A 66 6.73 5.03 -23.42
CA ASP A 66 7.52 3.90 -22.93
C ASP A 66 8.17 4.20 -21.60
N LEU A 67 8.60 5.45 -21.36
CA LEU A 67 9.07 5.90 -20.05
C LEU A 67 7.96 5.84 -19.00
N ILE A 68 6.74 6.30 -19.34
CA ILE A 68 5.58 6.21 -18.44
C ILE A 68 5.22 4.74 -18.15
N LYS A 69 5.21 3.89 -19.18
CA LYS A 69 4.96 2.45 -19.02
C LYS A 69 6.04 1.78 -18.16
N MET A 70 7.30 2.15 -18.37
CA MET A 70 8.41 1.65 -17.58
C MET A 70 8.25 2.06 -16.13
N TRP A 71 8.07 3.35 -15.85
CA TRP A 71 7.82 3.87 -14.50
C TRP A 71 6.62 3.18 -13.83
N TYR A 72 5.51 3.01 -14.55
CA TYR A 72 4.34 2.32 -14.02
C TYR A 72 4.66 0.86 -13.64
N LYS A 73 5.35 0.13 -14.51
CA LYS A 73 5.71 -1.28 -14.29
C LYS A 73 6.76 -1.47 -13.20
N THR A 74 7.73 -0.57 -13.11
CA THR A 74 8.84 -0.69 -12.16
C THR A 74 8.50 -0.07 -10.82
N SER A 75 7.76 1.03 -10.77
CA SER A 75 7.51 1.78 -9.54
C SER A 75 6.13 1.55 -8.94
N PHE A 76 5.08 1.46 -9.77
CA PHE A 76 3.71 1.43 -9.25
C PHE A 76 3.19 0.01 -9.10
N GLN A 77 3.35 -0.81 -10.14
CA GLN A 77 2.80 -2.17 -10.19
C GLN A 77 3.28 -3.07 -9.03
N PRO A 78 4.57 -3.06 -8.62
CA PRO A 78 5.04 -3.89 -7.51
C PRO A 78 4.55 -3.40 -6.14
N MET A 79 4.14 -2.14 -6.03
CA MET A 79 3.66 -1.57 -4.76
C MET A 79 2.20 -1.92 -4.49
N ARG A 80 1.42 -2.23 -5.54
CA ARG A 80 -0.02 -2.49 -5.37
C ARG A 80 -0.30 -3.64 -4.41
N PRO A 81 0.34 -4.81 -4.53
CA PRO A 81 0.06 -5.91 -3.61
C PRO A 81 0.47 -5.57 -2.17
N LEU A 82 1.47 -4.70 -1.95
CA LEU A 82 1.85 -4.25 -0.60
C LEU A 82 0.73 -3.50 0.10
N PHE A 83 0.08 -2.60 -0.63
CA PHE A 83 -0.93 -1.73 -0.07
C PHE A 83 -2.32 -2.28 -0.31
N SER A 84 -2.49 -3.61 -0.41
CA SER A 84 -3.81 -4.23 -0.62
C SER A 84 -4.56 -3.60 -1.80
N TRP A 85 -3.82 -3.28 -2.87
CA TRP A 85 -4.27 -2.60 -4.09
C TRP A 85 -4.78 -1.15 -3.94
N ALA A 86 -4.94 -0.63 -2.73
CA ALA A 86 -5.39 0.74 -2.47
C ALA A 86 -4.87 1.30 -1.13
N VAL A 87 -4.48 2.57 -1.11
CA VAL A 87 -4.11 3.28 0.13
C VAL A 87 -5.37 3.96 0.69
N PRO A 88 -5.74 3.72 1.96
CA PRO A 88 -6.94 4.33 2.53
C PRO A 88 -6.75 5.84 2.69
N SER A 89 -7.80 6.61 2.37
CA SER A 89 -7.88 8.01 2.76
C SER A 89 -8.29 8.13 4.24
N VAL A 90 -8.08 9.30 4.84
CA VAL A 90 -8.47 9.54 6.24
C VAL A 90 -9.99 9.42 6.39
N GLU A 91 -10.74 9.95 5.44
CA GLU A 91 -12.20 9.93 5.42
C GLU A 91 -12.75 8.50 5.34
N ALA A 92 -12.10 7.62 4.55
CA ALA A 92 -12.49 6.22 4.47
C ALA A 92 -12.28 5.51 5.82
N LEU A 93 -11.16 5.77 6.48
CA LEU A 93 -10.88 5.20 7.81
C LEU A 93 -11.86 5.71 8.87
N ASP A 94 -12.19 7.00 8.84
CA ASP A 94 -13.16 7.60 9.77
C ASP A 94 -14.55 6.98 9.61
N VAL A 95 -14.99 6.75 8.36
CA VAL A 95 -16.28 6.09 8.08
C VAL A 95 -16.28 4.66 8.63
N ILE A 96 -15.22 3.89 8.40
CA ILE A 96 -15.09 2.53 8.92
C ILE A 96 -15.09 2.54 10.46
N ALA A 97 -14.32 3.44 11.07
CA ALA A 97 -14.24 3.55 12.52
C ALA A 97 -15.59 3.90 13.15
N ASN A 98 -16.35 4.81 12.53
CA ASN A 98 -17.70 5.15 12.96
C ASN A 98 -18.68 3.97 12.79
N ALA A 99 -18.57 3.21 11.69
CA ALA A 99 -19.38 2.02 11.49
C ALA A 99 -19.09 0.96 12.58
N VAL A 100 -17.82 0.71 12.90
CA VAL A 100 -17.41 -0.22 13.96
C VAL A 100 -17.91 0.24 15.32
N SER A 101 -17.75 1.52 15.68
CA SER A 101 -18.22 2.03 16.98
C SER A 101 -19.74 2.02 17.12
N THR A 102 -20.48 2.12 16.01
CA THR A 102 -21.96 2.14 16.02
C THR A 102 -22.56 0.74 15.94
N HIS A 103 -21.93 -0.17 15.19
CA HIS A 103 -22.53 -1.45 14.79
C HIS A 103 -21.68 -2.69 15.11
N GLY A 104 -20.36 -2.54 15.32
CA GLY A 104 -19.41 -3.64 15.47
C GLY A 104 -18.97 -3.85 16.90
N GLN A 105 -19.81 -4.46 17.73
CA GLN A 105 -19.49 -4.75 19.13
C GLN A 105 -18.21 -5.59 19.29
N ALA A 106 -17.87 -6.39 18.28
CA ALA A 106 -16.69 -7.25 18.27
C ALA A 106 -15.55 -6.78 17.36
N GLY A 107 -15.70 -5.65 16.64
CA GLY A 107 -14.70 -5.11 15.74
C GLY A 107 -15.02 -5.27 14.25
N LEU A 108 -14.00 -5.52 13.44
CA LEU A 108 -14.08 -5.56 11.97
C LEU A 108 -13.70 -6.93 11.41
N VAL A 109 -14.38 -7.39 10.38
CA VAL A 109 -13.92 -8.45 9.48
C VAL A 109 -13.65 -7.85 8.12
N GLU A 110 -12.45 -8.09 7.59
CA GLU A 110 -12.04 -7.67 6.26
C GLU A 110 -11.92 -8.90 5.34
N ILE A 111 -12.56 -8.85 4.17
CA ILE A 111 -12.44 -9.85 3.11
C ILE A 111 -11.73 -9.22 1.91
N GLY A 112 -10.73 -9.92 1.37
CA GLY A 112 -9.84 -9.35 0.36
C GLY A 112 -8.73 -8.50 1.00
N SER A 113 -8.29 -8.89 2.20
CA SER A 113 -7.33 -8.11 3.00
C SER A 113 -5.97 -7.91 2.34
N GLY A 114 -5.61 -8.69 1.32
CA GLY A 114 -4.24 -8.76 0.83
C GLY A 114 -3.29 -9.00 2.02
N PRO A 115 -2.17 -8.27 2.13
CA PRO A 115 -1.27 -8.39 3.28
C PRO A 115 -1.80 -7.72 4.56
N GLY A 116 -3.03 -7.19 4.57
CA GLY A 116 -3.68 -6.57 5.73
C GLY A 116 -3.21 -5.15 6.04
N TYR A 117 -2.89 -4.36 5.01
CA TYR A 117 -2.43 -2.98 5.18
C TYR A 117 -3.51 -2.09 5.82
N TRP A 118 -4.76 -2.23 5.40
CA TRP A 118 -5.89 -1.46 5.96
C TRP A 118 -6.11 -1.79 7.44
N ALA A 119 -6.14 -3.08 7.78
CA ALA A 119 -6.22 -3.56 9.16
C ALA A 119 -5.08 -3.01 10.04
N TYR A 120 -3.85 -3.02 9.55
CA TYR A 120 -2.71 -2.42 10.25
C TYR A 120 -2.96 -0.93 10.53
N VAL A 121 -3.39 -0.16 9.53
CA VAL A 121 -3.64 1.28 9.71
C VAL A 121 -4.81 1.53 10.68
N LEU A 122 -5.91 0.78 10.57
CA LEU A 122 -7.08 0.89 11.45
C LEU A 122 -6.73 0.57 12.90
N LYS A 123 -5.93 -0.48 13.14
CA LYS A 123 -5.46 -0.82 14.48
C LYS A 123 -4.62 0.29 15.09
N HIS A 124 -3.64 0.81 14.35
CA HIS A 124 -2.71 1.80 14.88
C HIS A 124 -3.32 3.20 15.02
N ARG A 125 -4.31 3.55 14.21
CA ARG A 125 -4.95 4.88 14.27
C ARG A 125 -6.19 4.93 15.16
N TYR A 126 -6.98 3.87 15.19
CA TYR A 126 -8.29 3.85 15.84
C TYR A 126 -8.43 2.75 16.89
N GLY A 127 -7.42 1.89 17.06
CA GLY A 127 -7.46 0.78 18.02
C GLY A 127 -8.34 -0.40 17.60
N ILE A 128 -8.86 -0.39 16.37
CA ILE A 128 -9.83 -1.36 15.87
C ILE A 128 -9.15 -2.71 15.60
N ASP A 129 -9.63 -3.76 16.26
CA ASP A 129 -9.27 -5.13 15.95
C ASP A 129 -9.98 -5.60 14.68
N THR A 130 -9.18 -6.13 13.75
CA THR A 130 -9.66 -6.60 12.45
C THR A 130 -9.25 -8.04 12.25
N VAL A 131 -10.20 -8.89 11.87
CA VAL A 131 -9.94 -10.26 11.43
C VAL A 131 -9.87 -10.26 9.90
N CYS A 132 -8.70 -10.60 9.36
CA CYS A 132 -8.39 -10.47 7.95
C CYS A 132 -8.50 -11.81 7.22
N PHE A 133 -9.20 -11.81 6.09
CA PHE A 133 -9.31 -12.97 5.20
C PHE A 133 -8.93 -12.61 3.77
N ASP A 134 -8.17 -13.51 3.14
CA ASP A 134 -7.84 -13.40 1.72
C ASP A 134 -7.74 -14.80 1.08
N THR A 135 -8.12 -14.92 -0.19
CA THR A 135 -7.99 -16.20 -0.90
C THR A 135 -6.53 -16.63 -1.08
N ASP A 136 -5.62 -15.65 -1.16
CA ASP A 136 -4.20 -15.82 -1.43
C ASP A 136 -3.32 -15.59 -0.19
N ALA A 137 -3.87 -15.83 1.01
CA ALA A 137 -3.23 -15.55 2.31
C ALA A 137 -1.79 -16.12 2.51
N ALA A 138 -1.42 -17.17 1.76
CA ALA A 138 -0.08 -17.81 1.84
C ALA A 138 0.93 -17.27 0.82
N SER A 139 0.50 -16.44 -0.13
CA SER A 139 1.24 -16.14 -1.35
C SER A 139 1.30 -14.65 -1.66
N PHE A 140 1.65 -13.83 -0.66
CA PHE A 140 2.12 -12.45 -0.89
C PHE A 140 3.54 -12.48 -1.50
N LEU A 141 3.65 -13.07 -2.69
CA LEU A 141 4.86 -13.12 -3.49
C LEU A 141 4.81 -11.95 -4.47
N LEU A 142 5.64 -10.94 -4.24
CA LEU A 142 5.90 -9.96 -5.28
C LEU A 142 6.85 -10.58 -6.30
N SER A 143 6.38 -10.68 -7.54
CA SER A 143 7.24 -10.99 -8.69
C SER A 143 7.71 -9.67 -9.31
N TYR A 144 8.99 -9.35 -9.13
CA TYR A 144 9.64 -8.22 -9.81
C TYR A 144 10.49 -8.78 -10.95
N GLY A 145 9.97 -8.73 -12.19
CA GLY A 145 10.60 -9.41 -13.32
C GLY A 145 10.46 -10.94 -13.25
N GLN A 146 11.17 -11.67 -14.13
CA GLN A 146 11.07 -13.14 -14.22
C GLN A 146 11.75 -13.87 -13.05
N ASP A 147 12.70 -13.25 -12.36
CA ASP A 147 13.63 -13.98 -11.48
C ASP A 147 13.62 -13.56 -9.99
N MET A 148 12.95 -12.47 -9.61
CA MET A 148 12.93 -12.03 -8.20
C MET A 148 11.55 -12.21 -7.57
N LYS A 149 11.43 -13.26 -6.76
CA LYS A 149 10.28 -13.51 -5.88
C LYS A 149 10.64 -13.02 -4.48
N TYR A 150 10.06 -11.90 -4.06
CA TYR A 150 10.17 -11.47 -2.66
C TYR A 150 8.99 -12.07 -1.89
N GLN A 151 9.30 -12.93 -0.92
CA GLN A 151 8.32 -13.34 0.08
C GLN A 151 8.05 -12.16 0.99
N MET A 152 6.79 -11.75 1.06
CA MET A 152 6.39 -10.63 1.89
C MET A 152 5.68 -11.15 3.12
N HIS A 153 6.11 -10.61 4.26
CA HIS A 153 5.37 -10.81 5.49
C HIS A 153 4.16 -9.89 5.47
N PRO A 154 2.95 -10.42 5.73
CA PRO A 154 1.77 -9.58 5.87
C PRO A 154 1.96 -8.63 7.06
N PHE A 155 1.24 -7.50 7.05
CA PHE A 155 1.27 -6.50 8.12
C PHE A 155 0.56 -7.02 9.39
N VAL A 156 -0.36 -7.96 9.23
CA VAL A 156 -1.15 -8.61 10.28
C VAL A 156 -1.35 -10.08 9.93
N ASP A 157 -1.90 -10.87 10.83
CA ASP A 157 -2.30 -12.24 10.51
C ASP A 157 -3.47 -12.23 9.51
N VAL A 158 -3.28 -12.90 8.38
CA VAL A 158 -4.29 -13.05 7.32
C VAL A 158 -4.61 -14.51 7.17
N PHE A 159 -5.88 -14.85 7.32
CA PHE A 159 -6.37 -16.21 7.20
C PHE A 159 -6.87 -16.48 5.78
N ARG A 160 -6.85 -17.75 5.38
CA ARG A 160 -7.44 -18.15 4.10
C ARG A 160 -8.95 -17.89 4.14
N GLY A 161 -9.42 -17.06 3.22
CA GLY A 161 -10.82 -16.69 3.09
C GLY A 161 -11.63 -17.63 2.20
N GLY A 162 -12.96 -17.44 2.26
CA GLY A 162 -13.95 -18.11 1.43
C GLY A 162 -15.37 -17.91 2.00
N PRO A 163 -16.45 -18.19 1.22
CA PRO A 163 -17.83 -18.03 1.68
C PRO A 163 -18.15 -18.81 2.97
N GLU A 164 -17.43 -19.90 3.23
CA GLU A 164 -17.55 -20.74 4.41
C GLU A 164 -17.20 -20.02 5.72
N VAL A 165 -16.31 -19.03 5.69
CA VAL A 165 -15.83 -18.31 6.87
C VAL A 165 -16.97 -17.54 7.54
N LEU A 166 -17.84 -16.90 6.74
CA LEU A 166 -18.95 -16.09 7.25
C LEU A 166 -20.19 -16.92 7.60
N ARG A 167 -20.28 -18.19 7.15
CA ARG A 167 -21.45 -19.05 7.39
C ARG A 167 -21.56 -19.57 8.82
N GLY A 168 -20.46 -19.60 9.56
CA GLY A 168 -20.41 -20.17 10.92
C GLY A 168 -20.98 -19.27 12.01
N GLY A 169 -21.36 -18.02 11.70
CA GLY A 169 -21.89 -17.06 12.68
C GLY A 169 -20.85 -16.48 13.66
N SER A 170 -19.61 -16.96 13.65
CA SER A 170 -18.52 -16.49 14.54
C SER A 170 -18.20 -15.01 14.40
N TYR A 171 -18.63 -14.38 13.31
CA TYR A 171 -18.41 -12.97 13.01
C TYR A 171 -19.70 -12.14 12.91
N ALA A 172 -20.83 -12.65 13.42
CA ALA A 172 -22.13 -11.98 13.30
C ALA A 172 -22.15 -10.57 13.94
N ASP A 173 -21.34 -10.35 14.97
CA ASP A 173 -21.25 -9.07 15.70
C ASP A 173 -20.10 -8.16 15.22
N HIS A 174 -19.48 -8.50 14.09
CA HIS A 174 -18.45 -7.68 13.45
C HIS A 174 -19.04 -6.86 12.31
N VAL A 175 -18.48 -5.68 12.08
CA VAL A 175 -18.71 -4.98 10.80
C VAL A 175 -17.98 -5.73 9.70
N LEU A 176 -18.65 -5.94 8.57
CA LEU A 176 -18.06 -6.54 7.38
C LEU A 176 -17.51 -5.44 6.46
N PHE A 177 -16.25 -5.58 6.06
CA PHE A 177 -15.58 -4.73 5.09
C PHE A 177 -15.06 -5.58 3.92
N LEU A 178 -15.37 -5.13 2.70
CA LEU A 178 -15.06 -5.81 1.45
C LEU A 178 -14.14 -4.92 0.61
N CYS A 179 -12.97 -5.46 0.24
CA CYS A 179 -11.93 -4.78 -0.56
C CYS A 179 -11.87 -5.30 -2.00
#